data_AF-A0A2R7S630-F1
#
_entry.id   AF-A0A2R7S630-F1
#
_cell.length_a   1.000
_cell.length_b   1.000
_cell.length_c   1.000
_cell.angle_alpha   90.00
_cell.angle_beta   90.00
_cell.angle_gamma   90.00
#
_symmetry.space_group_name_H-M   'P 1'
#
loop_
_entity.id
_entity.type
_entity.pdbx_description
1 polymer ?
#
loop_
_entity_poly.entity_id
_entity_poly.type
_entity_poly.pdbx_seq_one_letter_code
_entity_poly.pdbx_strand_id
1 'polypeptide(L)'
;MVAVRAGLITAEQFQRQLVRSAAYLVEAPGRYWRSLQDTTMDPSLASIAERPWSDWSRGWDYYRESALMIWLDADTLIRERTANERSLDDFARIFFAGRSGDKDPQLYRFEDVVKALNTVLAHDWSPWLRERLDRTSAGAVPLEGLTRAGWRIGRADARSPIDLAELDPEKPAQSLWYSLGLNLAKDGLVNGVAWGSPAFTQGVAKGDILVAVQWRTYTPDRLDAALVANKGGQQPVELLMRRVDTLRSLQLDLRTGPNYPRAERIDGAADRLADIVRPR
;
A
#
# COMPACT_ATOMS: atom_id res chain seq x y z
N MET A 1 -7.55 11.70 3.14
CA MET A 1 -8.78 12.19 3.80
C MET A 1 -9.21 13.55 3.26
N VAL A 2 -8.39 14.61 3.39
CA VAL A 2 -8.76 15.97 2.92
C VAL A 2 -9.19 16.02 1.45
N ALA A 3 -8.45 15.37 0.53
CA ALA A 3 -8.82 15.35 -0.89
C ALA A 3 -10.22 14.79 -1.16
N VAL A 4 -10.66 13.78 -0.39
CA VAL A 4 -12.03 13.23 -0.51
C VAL A 4 -13.05 14.21 0.03
N ARG A 5 -12.78 14.78 1.22
CA ARG A 5 -13.67 15.76 1.87
C ARG A 5 -13.85 17.01 1.03
N ALA A 6 -12.83 17.40 0.26
CA ALA A 6 -12.85 18.51 -0.68
C ALA A 6 -13.47 18.15 -2.04
N GLY A 7 -13.90 16.91 -2.25
CA GLY A 7 -14.51 16.45 -3.52
C GLY A 7 -13.53 16.28 -4.68
N LEU A 8 -12.21 16.29 -4.44
CA LEU A 8 -11.19 16.11 -5.48
C LEU A 8 -11.06 14.65 -5.93
N ILE A 9 -11.40 13.71 -5.05
CA ILE A 9 -11.46 12.28 -5.34
C ILE A 9 -12.72 11.68 -4.69
N THR A 10 -13.22 10.58 -5.22
CA THR A 10 -14.38 9.88 -4.66
C THR A 10 -14.00 9.07 -3.41
N ALA A 11 -15.00 8.74 -2.58
CA ALA A 11 -14.80 7.87 -1.42
C ALA A 11 -14.25 6.49 -1.83
N GLU A 12 -14.73 5.95 -2.95
CA GLU A 12 -14.26 4.68 -3.53
C GLU A 12 -12.79 4.75 -3.94
N GLN A 13 -12.36 5.83 -4.60
CA GLN A 13 -10.94 6.04 -4.96
C GLN A 13 -10.05 6.03 -3.71
N PHE A 14 -10.45 6.75 -2.66
CA PHE A 14 -9.69 6.78 -1.41
C PHE A 14 -9.64 5.44 -0.70
N GLN A 15 -10.77 4.75 -0.60
CA GLN A 15 -10.85 3.42 -0.01
C GLN A 15 -9.94 2.43 -0.76
N ARG A 16 -9.93 2.51 -2.10
CA ARG A 16 -9.05 1.69 -2.93
C ARG A 16 -7.58 2.02 -2.71
N GLN A 17 -7.20 3.30 -2.61
CA GLN A 17 -5.82 3.70 -2.27
C GLN A 17 -5.37 3.21 -0.89
N LEU A 18 -6.29 3.27 0.09
CA LEU A 18 -6.06 2.77 1.45
C LEU A 18 -5.76 1.27 1.43
N VAL A 19 -6.60 0.47 0.77
CA VAL A 19 -6.42 -0.98 0.71
C VAL A 19 -5.21 -1.39 -0.12
N ARG A 20 -4.91 -0.71 -1.24
CA ARG A 20 -3.67 -0.96 -2.00
C ARG A 20 -2.43 -0.72 -1.16
N SER A 21 -2.43 0.32 -0.33
CA SER A 21 -1.30 0.60 0.56
C SER A 21 -1.22 -0.38 1.72
N ALA A 22 -2.36 -0.78 2.29
CA ALA A 22 -2.41 -1.83 3.31
C ALA A 22 -1.87 -3.16 2.76
N ALA A 23 -2.28 -3.57 1.56
CA ALA A 23 -1.81 -4.79 0.91
C ALA A 23 -0.30 -4.73 0.59
N TYR A 24 0.19 -3.58 0.13
CA TYR A 24 1.62 -3.38 -0.09
C TYR A 24 2.40 -3.57 1.21
N LEU A 25 1.95 -2.95 2.31
CA LEU A 25 2.62 -3.10 3.61
C LEU A 25 2.56 -4.54 4.12
N VAL A 26 1.51 -5.31 3.83
CA VAL A 26 1.41 -6.72 4.26
C VAL A 26 2.48 -7.57 3.60
N GLU A 27 2.84 -7.26 2.35
CA GLU A 27 3.77 -8.07 1.56
C GLU A 27 5.18 -7.46 1.46
N ALA A 28 5.39 -6.22 1.92
CA ALA A 28 6.68 -5.54 1.84
C ALA A 28 7.73 -6.18 2.76
N PRO A 29 8.74 -6.88 2.21
CA PRO A 29 9.71 -7.62 3.02
C PRO A 29 10.66 -6.70 3.80
N GLY A 30 10.78 -5.43 3.43
CA GLY A 30 11.58 -4.49 4.19
C GLY A 30 11.11 -4.30 5.63
N ARG A 31 9.83 -4.57 5.92
CA ARG A 31 9.27 -4.47 7.28
C ARG A 31 9.93 -5.42 8.29
N TYR A 32 10.54 -6.50 7.81
CA TYR A 32 11.22 -7.48 8.66
C TYR A 32 12.48 -6.95 9.33
N TRP A 33 13.13 -5.93 8.76
CA TRP A 33 14.42 -5.46 9.25
C TRP A 33 14.50 -3.95 9.46
N ARG A 34 13.66 -3.15 8.79
CA ARG A 34 13.67 -1.69 8.89
C ARG A 34 12.40 -1.17 9.57
N SER A 35 12.56 -0.48 10.69
CA SER A 35 11.46 0.13 11.43
C SER A 35 10.90 1.32 10.65
N LEU A 36 9.65 1.69 10.94
CA LEU A 36 9.04 2.84 10.29
C LEU A 36 9.78 4.13 10.64
N GLN A 37 10.20 4.29 11.89
CA GLN A 37 10.95 5.46 12.35
C GLN A 37 12.23 5.66 11.55
N ASP A 38 12.96 4.59 11.22
CA ASP A 38 14.20 4.66 10.45
C ASP A 38 13.99 5.12 9.00
N THR A 39 12.79 4.89 8.43
CA THR A 39 12.46 5.42 7.10
C THR A 39 12.42 6.95 7.05
N THR A 40 12.43 7.66 8.18
CA THR A 40 12.56 9.13 8.18
C THR A 40 13.96 9.60 7.83
N MET A 41 14.97 8.74 7.96
CA MET A 41 16.35 8.99 7.50
C MET A 41 16.50 8.80 6.00
N ASP A 42 15.45 8.35 5.33
CA ASP A 42 15.47 7.96 3.94
C ASP A 42 15.81 9.09 2.95
N PRO A 43 15.31 10.34 3.12
CA PRO A 43 15.72 11.46 2.26
C PRO A 43 17.23 11.71 2.27
N SER A 44 17.88 11.55 3.42
CA SER A 44 19.34 11.68 3.55
C SER A 44 20.10 10.59 2.80
N LEU A 45 19.50 9.40 2.65
CA LEU A 45 20.04 8.26 1.91
C LEU A 45 19.64 8.28 0.42
N ALA A 46 18.49 8.85 0.07
CA ALA A 46 17.87 8.81 -1.27
C ALA A 46 18.38 9.88 -2.23
N SER A 47 19.05 10.91 -1.72
CA SER A 47 19.55 12.05 -2.50
C SER A 47 20.62 11.69 -3.55
N ILE A 48 21.01 10.41 -3.67
CA ILE A 48 22.21 9.99 -4.42
C ILE A 48 21.89 9.08 -5.65
N ALA A 49 20.77 8.35 -5.72
CA ALA A 49 20.43 7.52 -6.92
C ALA A 49 19.00 6.95 -6.90
N GLU A 50 18.54 6.42 -8.06
CA GLU A 50 17.39 5.51 -8.13
C GLU A 50 17.59 4.33 -7.19
N ARG A 51 16.54 3.97 -6.44
CA ARG A 51 16.58 2.88 -5.47
C ARG A 51 15.99 1.61 -6.06
N PRO A 52 16.80 0.59 -6.33
CA PRO A 52 16.26 -0.69 -6.73
C PRO A 52 15.61 -1.37 -5.51
N TRP A 53 14.47 -2.05 -5.72
CA TRP A 53 13.71 -2.79 -4.70
C TRP A 53 13.29 -1.97 -3.47
N SER A 54 12.48 -0.93 -3.69
CA SER A 54 11.94 -0.08 -2.62
C SER A 54 11.07 -0.82 -1.60
N ASP A 55 10.50 -1.97 -1.98
CA ASP A 55 9.74 -2.89 -1.15
C ASP A 55 10.63 -3.66 -0.15
N TRP A 56 11.89 -3.92 -0.53
CA TRP A 56 12.91 -4.44 0.36
C TRP A 56 13.56 -3.33 1.20
N SER A 57 13.91 -2.19 0.59
CA SER A 57 14.64 -1.14 1.28
C SER A 57 13.77 -0.28 2.21
N ARG A 58 12.45 -0.34 2.05
CA ARG A 58 11.46 0.60 2.59
C ARG A 58 11.84 2.05 2.31
N GLY A 59 11.39 2.58 1.16
CA GLY A 59 11.65 3.97 0.78
C GLY A 59 10.91 4.97 1.68
N TRP A 60 10.01 5.75 1.09
CA TRP A 60 9.23 6.75 1.83
C TRP A 60 7.96 6.15 2.45
N ASP A 61 8.11 4.97 3.05
CA ASP A 61 7.01 4.23 3.67
C ASP A 61 6.38 5.01 4.82
N TYR A 62 7.10 5.95 5.45
CA TYR A 62 6.55 6.88 6.45
C TYR A 62 5.35 7.68 5.96
N TYR A 63 5.18 7.92 4.66
CA TYR A 63 3.93 8.50 4.15
C TYR A 63 2.79 7.49 4.17
N ARG A 64 3.02 6.26 3.69
CA ARG A 64 1.97 5.26 3.55
C ARG A 64 1.60 4.65 4.90
N GLU A 65 2.55 4.11 5.64
CA GLU A 65 2.27 3.43 6.92
C GLU A 65 1.81 4.42 7.99
N SER A 66 2.43 5.60 8.11
CA SER A 66 1.96 6.58 9.11
C SER A 66 0.57 7.12 8.78
N ALA A 67 0.33 7.59 7.54
CA ALA A 67 -0.94 8.20 7.18
C ALA A 67 -2.10 7.18 7.16
N LEU A 68 -1.83 5.96 6.72
CA LEU A 68 -2.90 4.99 6.44
C LEU A 68 -3.09 3.98 7.56
N MET A 69 -2.03 3.65 8.30
CA MET A 69 -2.10 2.63 9.36
C MET A 69 -2.02 3.25 10.75
N ILE A 70 -1.20 4.27 11.00
CA ILE A 70 -1.12 4.88 12.35
C ILE A 70 -2.25 5.89 12.56
N TRP A 71 -2.38 6.88 11.67
CA TRP A 71 -3.36 7.95 11.87
C TRP A 71 -4.81 7.50 11.68
N LEU A 72 -5.07 6.56 10.76
CA LEU A 72 -6.39 5.93 10.66
C LEU A 72 -6.73 5.13 11.93
N ASP A 73 -5.75 4.43 12.49
CA ASP A 73 -5.94 3.62 13.69
C ASP A 73 -6.18 4.50 14.93
N ALA A 74 -5.46 5.61 15.06
CA ALA A 74 -5.73 6.62 16.09
C ALA A 74 -7.13 7.25 15.93
N ASP A 75 -7.51 7.68 14.72
CA ASP A 75 -8.81 8.32 14.48
C ASP A 75 -9.97 7.35 14.75
N THR A 76 -9.88 6.12 14.27
CA THR A 76 -10.91 5.09 14.49
C THR A 76 -10.99 4.66 15.96
N LEU A 77 -9.87 4.61 16.68
CA LEU A 77 -9.84 4.37 18.12
C LEU A 77 -10.55 5.49 18.89
N ILE A 78 -10.24 6.75 18.56
CA ILE A 78 -10.88 7.91 19.20
C ILE A 78 -12.39 7.83 18.98
N ARG A 79 -12.82 7.69 17.73
CA ARG A 79 -14.24 7.58 17.38
C ARG A 79 -14.95 6.43 18.08
N GLU A 80 -14.32 5.25 18.14
CA GLU A 80 -14.87 4.08 18.83
C GLU A 80 -15.05 4.34 20.33
N ARG A 81 -14.03 4.91 20.99
CA ARG A 81 -14.04 5.14 22.45
C ARG A 81 -14.91 6.30 22.89
N THR A 82 -15.16 7.26 22.01
CA THR A 82 -15.99 8.43 22.30
C THR A 82 -17.35 8.38 21.59
N ALA A 83 -17.80 7.22 21.11
CA ALA A 83 -19.06 7.09 20.38
C ALA A 83 -19.24 8.12 19.24
N ASN A 84 -18.17 8.40 18.49
CA ASN A 84 -18.04 9.39 17.41
C ASN A 84 -18.11 10.87 17.83
N GLU A 85 -18.10 11.21 19.11
CA GLU A 85 -18.10 12.61 19.58
C GLU A 85 -16.79 13.35 19.30
N ARG A 86 -15.66 12.64 19.27
CA ARG A 86 -14.32 13.19 19.02
C ARG A 86 -13.64 12.46 17.88
N SER A 87 -12.65 13.10 17.29
CA SER A 87 -11.86 12.53 16.19
C SER A 87 -10.45 13.12 16.10
N LEU A 88 -9.67 12.66 15.13
CA LEU A 88 -8.37 13.25 14.82
C LEU A 88 -8.49 14.71 14.33
N ASP A 89 -9.67 15.14 13.87
CA ASP A 89 -9.93 16.55 13.56
C ASP A 89 -9.82 17.43 14.82
N ASP A 90 -10.24 16.92 15.99
CA ASP A 90 -10.08 17.63 17.28
C ASP A 90 -8.61 17.72 17.70
N PHE A 91 -7.85 16.64 17.48
CA PHE A 91 -6.41 16.66 17.68
C PHE A 91 -5.76 17.71 16.79
N ALA A 92 -6.09 17.73 15.49
CA ALA A 92 -5.55 18.68 14.54
C ALA A 92 -5.89 20.12 14.93
N ARG A 93 -7.13 20.38 15.35
CA ARG A 93 -7.57 21.70 15.83
C ARG A 93 -6.78 22.16 17.06
N ILE A 94 -6.48 21.26 18.00
CA ILE A 94 -5.73 21.59 19.22
C ILE A 94 -4.23 21.77 18.91
N PHE A 95 -3.65 20.83 18.18
CA PHE A 95 -2.21 20.76 17.95
C PHE A 95 -1.72 21.81 16.94
N PHE A 96 -2.52 22.10 15.90
CA PHE A 96 -2.17 23.06 14.86
C PHE A 96 -2.84 24.44 15.03
N ALA A 97 -3.55 24.72 16.14
CA ALA A 97 -4.17 26.04 16.38
C ALA A 97 -3.16 27.20 16.36
N GLY A 98 -1.89 26.93 16.69
CA GLY A 98 -0.88 27.96 16.90
C GLY A 98 -1.23 28.92 18.05
N ARG A 99 -0.48 30.02 18.16
CA ARG A 99 -0.83 31.14 19.05
C ARG A 99 -1.24 32.34 18.19
N SER A 100 -2.38 32.94 18.51
CA SER A 100 -2.87 34.11 17.79
C SER A 100 -1.85 35.25 17.86
N GLY A 101 -1.49 35.82 16.70
CA GLY A 101 -0.54 36.93 16.58
C GLY A 101 0.94 36.54 16.56
N ASP A 102 1.27 35.28 16.81
CA ASP A 102 2.64 34.76 16.78
C ASP A 102 2.98 34.28 15.36
N LYS A 103 4.10 34.75 14.82
CA LYS A 103 4.62 34.34 13.50
C LYS A 103 5.84 33.44 13.62
N ASP A 104 6.29 33.14 14.85
CA ASP A 104 7.45 32.31 15.06
C ASP A 104 7.11 30.82 14.87
N PRO A 105 8.04 30.03 14.29
CA PRO A 105 7.83 28.61 14.13
C PRO A 105 7.71 27.93 15.50
N GLN A 106 6.57 27.30 15.75
CA GLN A 106 6.39 26.50 16.96
C GLN A 106 6.95 25.10 16.73
N LEU A 107 8.05 24.81 17.42
CA LEU A 107 8.66 23.48 17.43
C LEU A 107 7.88 22.58 18.39
N TYR A 108 7.88 21.28 18.10
CA TYR A 108 7.26 20.27 18.95
C TYR A 108 8.18 19.06 19.10
N ARG A 109 7.98 18.32 20.19
CA ARG A 109 8.59 17.03 20.45
C ARG A 109 7.52 15.92 20.42
N PHE A 110 7.97 14.67 20.48
CA PHE A 110 7.09 13.51 20.52
C PHE A 110 6.11 13.59 21.71
N GLU A 111 6.57 14.09 22.85
CA GLU A 111 5.78 14.24 24.07
C GLU A 111 4.64 15.25 23.90
N ASP A 112 4.82 16.28 23.06
CA ASP A 112 3.79 17.28 22.77
C ASP A 112 2.65 16.67 21.95
N VAL A 113 2.97 15.76 21.02
CA VAL A 113 1.98 14.99 20.25
C VAL A 113 1.19 14.08 21.19
N VAL A 114 1.87 13.33 22.06
CA VAL A 114 1.24 12.46 23.07
C VAL A 114 0.33 13.26 24.01
N LYS A 115 0.79 14.43 24.46
CA LYS A 115 0.02 15.32 25.33
C LYS A 115 -1.25 15.81 24.64
N ALA A 116 -1.14 16.26 23.39
CA ALA A 116 -2.29 16.71 22.62
C ALA A 116 -3.30 15.57 22.36
N LEU A 117 -2.84 14.37 22.01
CA LEU A 117 -3.72 13.20 21.86
C LEU A 117 -4.47 12.87 23.16
N ASN A 118 -3.80 12.96 24.31
CA ASN A 118 -4.43 12.76 25.62
C ASN A 118 -5.52 13.78 25.96
N THR A 119 -5.48 15.00 25.40
CA THR A 119 -6.58 15.97 25.56
C THR A 119 -7.86 15.54 24.82
N VAL A 120 -7.70 14.80 23.72
CA VAL A 120 -8.81 14.31 22.89
C VAL A 120 -9.35 12.99 23.44
N LEU A 121 -8.48 12.04 23.77
CA LEU A 121 -8.86 10.78 24.39
C LEU A 121 -7.77 10.38 25.39
N ALA A 122 -8.13 10.22 26.65
CA ALA A 122 -7.22 9.64 27.65
C ALA A 122 -6.90 8.18 27.27
N HIS A 123 -5.67 7.94 26.82
CA HIS A 123 -5.17 6.64 26.40
C HIS A 123 -3.64 6.65 26.49
N ASP A 124 -3.04 5.47 26.60
CA ASP A 124 -1.59 5.34 26.72
C ASP A 124 -0.89 5.48 25.36
N TRP A 125 -0.98 6.70 24.79
CA TRP A 125 -0.54 7.02 23.43
C TRP A 125 0.96 6.87 23.21
N SER A 126 1.77 7.07 24.25
CA SER A 126 3.24 6.98 24.15
C SER A 126 3.69 5.56 23.76
N PRO A 127 3.41 4.51 24.55
CA PRO A 127 3.74 3.14 24.16
C PRO A 127 3.00 2.71 22.90
N TRP A 128 1.76 3.14 22.69
CA TRP A 128 0.97 2.81 21.50
C TRP A 128 1.61 3.30 20.18
N LEU A 129 2.15 4.53 20.18
CA LEU A 129 2.87 5.10 19.05
C LEU A 129 4.25 4.46 18.89
N ARG A 130 4.99 4.29 19.99
CA ARG A 130 6.34 3.68 19.97
C ARG A 130 6.33 2.27 19.42
N GLU A 131 5.36 1.46 19.83
CA GLU A 131 5.16 0.12 19.28
C GLU A 131 5.05 0.17 17.75
N ARG A 132 4.25 1.08 17.18
CA ARG A 132 4.05 1.18 15.72
C ARG A 132 5.25 1.76 14.97
N LEU A 133 5.97 2.69 15.58
CA LEU A 133 7.09 3.40 14.97
C LEU A 133 8.39 2.58 14.99
N ASP A 134 8.67 1.95 16.11
CA ASP A 134 9.99 1.36 16.39
C ASP A 134 10.03 -0.14 16.05
N ARG A 135 8.88 -0.80 15.87
CA ARG A 135 8.85 -2.22 15.51
C ARG A 135 9.46 -2.49 14.13
N THR A 136 10.42 -3.40 14.09
CA THR A 136 10.76 -4.20 12.90
C THR A 136 9.92 -5.46 12.98
N SER A 137 8.97 -5.61 12.09
CA SER A 137 7.96 -6.65 12.26
C SER A 137 8.38 -7.94 11.57
N ALA A 138 8.62 -9.00 12.35
CA ALA A 138 8.23 -10.36 11.96
C ALA A 138 6.70 -10.57 12.04
N GLY A 139 5.96 -9.62 12.64
CA GLY A 139 4.51 -9.65 12.87
C GLY A 139 3.64 -8.82 11.91
N ALA A 140 2.33 -8.94 12.11
CA ALA A 140 1.30 -8.36 11.25
C ALA A 140 1.38 -6.82 11.12
N VAL A 141 1.06 -6.31 9.92
CA VAL A 141 0.78 -4.88 9.67
C VAL A 141 -0.34 -4.41 10.60
N PRO A 142 -0.31 -3.17 11.13
CA PRO A 142 -1.32 -2.73 12.06
C PRO A 142 -2.57 -2.36 11.26
N LEU A 143 -3.39 -3.37 10.97
CA LEU A 143 -4.62 -3.25 10.19
C LEU A 143 -5.83 -2.96 11.07
N GLU A 144 -5.65 -2.80 12.38
CA GLU A 144 -6.71 -2.57 13.36
C GLU A 144 -7.55 -1.34 13.01
N GLY A 145 -6.91 -0.28 12.50
CA GLY A 145 -7.61 0.92 12.05
C GLY A 145 -8.53 0.64 10.86
N LEU A 146 -8.08 -0.17 9.90
CA LEU A 146 -8.89 -0.57 8.75
C LEU A 146 -10.07 -1.47 9.20
N THR A 147 -9.80 -2.43 10.09
CA THR A 147 -10.81 -3.32 10.66
C THR A 147 -11.85 -2.55 11.48
N ARG A 148 -11.43 -1.62 12.34
CA ARG A 148 -12.33 -0.72 13.07
C ARG A 148 -13.13 0.17 12.15
N ALA A 149 -12.57 0.57 11.02
CA ALA A 149 -13.31 1.31 10.01
C ALA A 149 -14.34 0.44 9.25
N GLY A 150 -14.39 -0.85 9.54
CA GLY A 150 -15.33 -1.83 9.00
C GLY A 150 -14.85 -2.47 7.71
N TRP A 151 -13.56 -2.39 7.37
CA TRP A 151 -13.04 -2.88 6.11
C TRP A 151 -11.89 -3.88 6.33
N ARG A 152 -11.68 -4.76 5.34
CA ARG A 152 -10.52 -5.64 5.25
C ARG A 152 -9.97 -5.72 3.84
N ILE A 153 -8.77 -6.27 3.71
CA ILE A 153 -8.16 -6.56 2.42
C ILE A 153 -8.77 -7.87 1.89
N GLY A 154 -9.56 -7.77 0.82
CA GLY A 154 -10.01 -8.91 0.02
C GLY A 154 -9.11 -9.11 -1.20
N ARG A 155 -9.27 -10.25 -1.90
CA ARG A 155 -8.53 -10.57 -3.13
C ARG A 155 -9.48 -10.85 -4.29
N ALA A 156 -9.19 -10.28 -5.46
CA ALA A 156 -9.96 -10.44 -6.68
C ALA A 156 -9.12 -11.07 -7.80
N ASP A 157 -9.80 -11.74 -8.73
CA ASP A 157 -9.19 -12.40 -9.87
C ASP A 157 -9.02 -11.50 -11.10
N ALA A 158 -9.46 -10.24 -10.99
CA ALA A 158 -9.34 -9.24 -12.03
C ALA A 158 -9.18 -7.85 -11.39
N ARG A 159 -8.58 -6.94 -12.16
CA ARG A 159 -8.51 -5.50 -11.83
C ARG A 159 -9.92 -4.91 -11.85
N SER A 160 -10.19 -4.01 -10.91
CA SER A 160 -11.45 -3.29 -10.88
C SER A 160 -11.53 -2.25 -12.01
N PRO A 161 -12.73 -1.79 -12.41
CA PRO A 161 -12.87 -0.70 -13.39
C PRO A 161 -12.09 0.55 -12.99
N ILE A 162 -12.03 0.86 -11.69
CA ILE A 162 -11.29 2.00 -11.17
C ILE A 162 -9.77 1.81 -11.33
N ASP A 163 -9.25 0.58 -11.16
CA ASP A 163 -7.84 0.26 -11.44
C ASP A 163 -7.48 0.47 -12.91
N LEU A 164 -8.38 0.07 -13.81
CA LEU A 164 -8.19 0.25 -15.25
C LEU A 164 -8.28 1.73 -15.66
N ALA A 165 -9.18 2.51 -15.04
CA ALA A 165 -9.36 3.93 -15.33
C ALA A 165 -8.19 4.82 -14.87
N GLU A 166 -7.37 4.36 -13.92
CA GLU A 166 -6.16 5.07 -13.46
C GLU A 166 -4.93 4.81 -14.34
N LEU A 167 -5.01 3.90 -15.32
CA LEU A 167 -3.90 3.63 -16.22
C LEU A 167 -3.70 4.80 -17.18
N ASP A 168 -2.43 5.11 -17.48
CA ASP A 168 -2.07 5.99 -18.58
C ASP A 168 -2.56 5.35 -19.90
N PRO A 169 -3.46 6.00 -20.66
CA PRO A 169 -3.99 5.44 -21.90
C PRO A 169 -2.92 5.29 -23.00
N GLU A 170 -1.88 6.12 -22.98
CA GLU A 170 -0.78 6.08 -23.96
C GLU A 170 0.26 5.02 -23.62
N LYS A 171 0.43 4.76 -22.31
CA LYS A 171 1.44 3.85 -21.74
C LYS A 171 0.82 2.95 -20.67
N PRO A 172 -0.19 2.12 -21.00
CA PRO A 172 -0.85 1.30 -20.01
C PRO A 172 0.12 0.28 -19.42
N ALA A 173 0.35 0.38 -18.11
CA ALA A 173 1.14 -0.58 -17.37
C ALA A 173 0.27 -1.73 -16.86
N GLN A 174 0.82 -2.94 -16.82
CA GLN A 174 0.21 -4.09 -16.17
C GLN A 174 0.96 -4.38 -14.87
N SER A 175 0.27 -4.23 -13.74
CA SER A 175 0.80 -4.62 -12.44
C SER A 175 0.27 -6.00 -12.06
N LEU A 176 1.19 -6.94 -11.85
CA LEU A 176 0.99 -8.29 -11.36
C LEU A 176 1.76 -8.49 -10.05
N TRP A 177 1.94 -7.39 -9.30
CA TRP A 177 2.77 -7.31 -8.10
C TRP A 177 2.40 -8.38 -7.06
N TYR A 178 1.11 -8.64 -6.90
CA TYR A 178 0.55 -9.56 -5.92
C TYR A 178 0.34 -11.00 -6.47
N SER A 179 0.69 -11.23 -7.74
CA SER A 179 0.66 -12.54 -8.41
C SER A 179 2.08 -13.00 -8.75
N LEU A 180 2.59 -12.58 -9.91
CA LEU A 180 3.94 -12.93 -10.37
C LEU A 180 5.03 -12.11 -9.66
N GLY A 181 4.67 -10.95 -9.10
CA GLY A 181 5.63 -9.97 -8.59
C GLY A 181 6.23 -9.11 -9.70
N LEU A 182 5.49 -8.81 -10.76
CA LEU A 182 5.97 -8.03 -11.90
C LEU A 182 5.18 -6.75 -12.11
N ASN A 183 5.87 -5.68 -12.50
CA ASN A 183 5.27 -4.52 -13.15
C ASN A 183 5.80 -4.44 -14.59
N LEU A 184 4.90 -4.45 -15.56
CA LEU A 184 5.20 -4.48 -16.98
C LEU A 184 4.73 -3.19 -17.66
N ALA A 185 5.54 -2.64 -18.56
CA ALA A 185 5.08 -1.68 -19.55
C ALA A 185 4.24 -2.37 -20.65
N LYS A 186 3.62 -1.56 -21.52
CA LYS A 186 2.76 -2.07 -22.60
C LYS A 186 3.46 -3.06 -23.56
N ASP A 187 4.76 -2.90 -23.74
CA ASP A 187 5.62 -3.70 -24.62
C ASP A 187 6.28 -4.90 -23.92
N GLY A 188 5.95 -5.14 -22.64
CA GLY A 188 6.48 -6.23 -21.85
C GLY A 188 7.79 -5.90 -21.13
N LEU A 189 8.28 -4.65 -21.20
CA LEU A 189 9.44 -4.23 -20.40
C LEU A 189 9.12 -4.35 -18.91
N VAL A 190 9.96 -5.08 -18.18
CA VAL A 190 9.89 -5.23 -16.72
C VAL A 190 10.42 -3.96 -16.07
N ASN A 191 9.52 -3.18 -15.46
CA ASN A 191 9.84 -1.95 -14.74
C ASN A 191 9.99 -2.15 -13.24
N GLY A 192 9.52 -3.29 -12.71
CA GLY A 192 9.66 -3.63 -11.30
C GLY A 192 9.48 -5.13 -11.07
N VAL A 193 10.23 -5.64 -10.09
CA VAL A 193 10.15 -7.02 -9.63
C VAL A 193 10.04 -6.99 -8.11
N ALA A 194 8.97 -7.55 -7.56
CA ALA A 194 8.78 -7.64 -6.12
C ALA A 194 9.80 -8.59 -5.50
N TRP A 195 10.46 -8.18 -4.43
CA TRP A 195 11.48 -8.95 -3.74
C TRP A 195 10.91 -10.26 -3.19
N GLY A 196 11.57 -11.38 -3.46
CA GLY A 196 11.12 -12.71 -3.01
C GLY A 196 9.88 -13.26 -3.74
N SER A 197 9.36 -12.55 -4.74
CA SER A 197 8.23 -13.01 -5.55
C SER A 197 8.57 -14.19 -6.48
N PRO A 198 7.56 -14.87 -7.06
CA PRO A 198 7.79 -15.93 -8.04
C PRO A 198 8.67 -15.52 -9.23
N ALA A 199 8.53 -14.29 -9.75
CA ALA A 199 9.40 -13.82 -10.81
C ALA A 199 10.83 -13.53 -10.31
N PHE A 200 10.97 -13.01 -9.09
CA PHE A 200 12.28 -12.79 -8.46
C PHE A 200 13.05 -14.09 -8.27
N THR A 201 12.40 -15.16 -7.80
CA THR A 201 13.06 -16.45 -7.58
C THR A 201 13.51 -17.13 -8.89
N GLN A 202 12.86 -16.80 -10.01
CA GLN A 202 13.31 -17.18 -11.36
C GLN A 202 14.38 -16.23 -11.95
N GLY A 203 14.89 -15.28 -11.15
CA GLY A 203 15.93 -14.34 -11.53
C GLY A 203 15.48 -13.29 -12.56
N VAL A 204 14.17 -13.00 -12.66
CA VAL A 204 13.67 -11.87 -13.45
C VAL A 204 14.14 -10.56 -12.81
N ALA A 205 14.57 -9.61 -13.63
CA ALA A 205 15.06 -8.31 -13.18
C ALA A 205 14.42 -7.15 -13.95
N LYS A 206 14.47 -5.94 -13.38
CA LYS A 206 14.14 -4.69 -14.08
C LYS A 206 15.01 -4.61 -15.35
N GLY A 207 14.38 -4.27 -16.48
CA GLY A 207 15.03 -4.23 -17.80
C GLY A 207 14.89 -5.51 -18.63
N ASP A 208 14.47 -6.64 -18.04
CA ASP A 208 14.05 -7.80 -18.82
C ASP A 208 12.81 -7.45 -19.66
N ILE A 209 12.58 -8.19 -20.76
CA ILE A 209 11.42 -8.00 -21.62
C ILE A 209 10.65 -9.32 -21.68
N LEU A 210 9.37 -9.29 -21.32
CA LEU A 210 8.45 -10.40 -21.56
C LEU A 210 8.03 -10.40 -23.03
N VAL A 211 8.57 -11.35 -23.79
CA VAL A 211 8.38 -11.45 -25.24
C VAL A 211 7.15 -12.27 -25.58
N ALA A 212 6.90 -13.37 -24.87
CA ALA A 212 5.80 -14.28 -25.14
C ALA A 212 5.20 -14.88 -23.88
N VAL A 213 3.92 -15.22 -23.94
CA VAL A 213 3.16 -15.97 -22.93
C VAL A 213 2.53 -17.17 -23.63
N GLN A 214 2.72 -18.37 -23.11
CA GLN A 214 2.29 -19.62 -23.75
C GLN A 214 2.72 -19.69 -25.23
N TRP A 215 3.99 -19.40 -25.51
CA TRP A 215 4.61 -19.41 -26.84
C TRP A 215 3.96 -18.49 -27.89
N ARG A 216 3.18 -17.50 -27.45
CA ARG A 216 2.58 -16.48 -28.31
C ARG A 216 3.02 -15.10 -27.81
N THR A 217 3.26 -14.16 -28.72
CA THR A 217 3.72 -12.78 -28.40
C THR A 217 2.98 -12.21 -27.20
N TYR A 218 3.64 -11.50 -26.30
CA TYR A 218 3.02 -10.94 -25.11
C TYR A 218 1.90 -9.94 -25.47
N THR A 219 0.76 -10.06 -24.77
CA THR A 219 -0.19 -8.97 -24.56
C THR A 219 -0.71 -9.06 -23.12
N PRO A 220 -1.15 -7.95 -22.50
CA PRO A 220 -1.67 -7.97 -21.14
C PRO A 220 -2.79 -9.01 -20.94
N ASP A 221 -3.77 -9.05 -21.86
CA ASP A 221 -4.90 -9.97 -21.80
C ASP A 221 -4.47 -11.45 -21.86
N ARG A 222 -3.42 -11.75 -22.63
CA ARG A 222 -2.90 -13.12 -22.74
C ARG A 222 -2.22 -13.55 -21.44
N LEU A 223 -1.51 -12.63 -20.79
CA LEU A 223 -0.92 -12.90 -19.48
C LEU A 223 -2.00 -13.07 -18.40
N ASP A 224 -3.01 -12.21 -18.39
CA ASP A 224 -4.14 -12.33 -17.48
C ASP A 224 -4.88 -13.68 -17.69
N ALA A 225 -5.14 -14.08 -18.95
CA ALA A 225 -5.75 -15.37 -19.27
C ALA A 225 -4.90 -16.57 -18.85
N ALA A 226 -3.57 -16.51 -19.04
CA ALA A 226 -2.66 -17.57 -18.60
C ALA A 226 -2.66 -17.72 -17.07
N LEU A 227 -2.74 -16.62 -16.33
CA LEU A 227 -2.85 -16.65 -14.87
C LEU A 227 -4.18 -17.27 -14.41
N VAL A 228 -5.29 -16.94 -15.07
CA VAL A 228 -6.60 -17.55 -14.77
C VAL A 228 -6.56 -19.06 -15.03
N ALA A 229 -5.98 -19.50 -16.15
CA ALA A 229 -5.85 -20.92 -16.49
C ALA A 229 -4.91 -21.70 -15.55
N ASN A 230 -3.97 -21.01 -14.90
CA ASN A 230 -3.08 -21.62 -13.91
C ASN A 230 -3.74 -21.89 -12.54
N LYS A 231 -4.97 -21.41 -12.29
CA LYS A 231 -5.67 -21.69 -11.03
C LYS A 231 -5.77 -23.20 -10.79
N GLY A 232 -5.44 -23.62 -9.57
CA GLY A 232 -5.41 -25.04 -9.20
C GLY A 232 -4.29 -25.86 -9.85
N GLY A 233 -3.35 -25.22 -10.57
CA GLY A 233 -2.14 -25.85 -11.10
C GLY A 233 -2.33 -26.64 -12.39
N GLN A 234 -3.44 -26.45 -13.10
CA GLN A 234 -3.77 -27.26 -14.29
C GLN A 234 -2.94 -26.89 -15.52
N GLN A 235 -2.50 -25.62 -15.62
CA GLN A 235 -1.67 -25.14 -16.73
C GLN A 235 -0.62 -24.17 -16.19
N PRO A 236 0.66 -24.57 -16.02
CA PRO A 236 1.73 -23.66 -15.65
C PRO A 236 1.81 -22.45 -16.60
N VAL A 237 2.16 -21.29 -16.06
CA VAL A 237 2.36 -20.08 -16.85
C VAL A 237 3.75 -20.15 -17.49
N GLU A 238 3.78 -20.29 -18.81
CA GLU A 238 5.03 -20.29 -19.58
C GLU A 238 5.31 -18.90 -20.15
N LEU A 239 6.47 -18.35 -19.80
CA LEU A 239 6.91 -17.02 -20.19
C LEU A 239 8.21 -17.12 -20.98
N LEU A 240 8.30 -16.42 -22.10
CA LEU A 240 9.56 -16.21 -22.81
C LEU A 240 10.10 -14.83 -22.46
N MET A 241 11.21 -14.79 -21.75
CA MET A 241 11.88 -13.56 -21.35
C MET A 241 13.10 -13.30 -22.23
N ARG A 242 13.36 -12.03 -22.52
CA ARG A 242 14.60 -11.56 -23.13
C ARG A 242 15.39 -10.71 -22.15
N ARG A 243 16.68 -10.98 -22.01
CA ARG A 243 17.64 -10.10 -21.34
C ARG A 243 18.76 -9.78 -22.32
N VAL A 244 18.84 -8.51 -22.71
CA VAL A 244 19.77 -8.05 -23.76
C VAL A 244 19.55 -8.86 -25.05
N ASP A 245 20.43 -9.80 -25.37
CA ASP A 245 20.42 -10.67 -26.56
C ASP A 245 20.03 -12.12 -26.25
N THR A 246 19.89 -12.49 -24.97
CA THR A 246 19.56 -13.85 -24.54
C THR A 246 18.06 -14.04 -24.35
N LEU A 247 17.54 -15.17 -24.81
CA LEU A 247 16.17 -15.63 -24.56
C LEU A 247 16.18 -16.77 -23.55
N ARG A 248 15.22 -16.77 -22.64
CA ARG A 248 14.99 -17.85 -21.68
C ARG A 248 13.50 -18.10 -21.48
N SER A 249 13.11 -19.36 -21.40
CA SER A 249 11.79 -19.75 -20.96
C SER A 249 11.75 -19.87 -19.45
N LEU A 250 10.66 -19.39 -18.84
CA LEU A 250 10.33 -19.57 -17.43
C LEU A 250 9.00 -20.30 -17.35
N GLN A 251 8.87 -21.21 -16.39
CA GLN A 251 7.61 -21.88 -16.10
C GLN A 251 7.25 -21.62 -14.63
N LEU A 252 6.05 -21.09 -14.39
CA LEU A 252 5.60 -20.66 -13.08
C LEU A 252 4.27 -21.35 -12.73
N ASP A 253 4.26 -22.09 -11.62
CA ASP A 253 3.05 -22.71 -11.07
C ASP A 253 2.58 -21.94 -9.83
N LEU A 254 1.79 -20.90 -10.04
CA LEU A 254 1.30 -20.03 -8.97
C LEU A 254 0.15 -20.69 -8.20
N ARG A 255 -0.70 -21.48 -8.88
CA ARG A 255 -1.93 -22.14 -8.40
C ARG A 255 -3.03 -21.22 -7.85
N THR A 256 -2.65 -20.04 -7.37
CA THR A 256 -3.50 -18.98 -6.82
C THR A 256 -4.14 -18.13 -7.91
N GLY A 257 -3.52 -18.07 -9.10
CA GLY A 257 -3.99 -17.27 -10.23
C GLY A 257 -3.78 -15.76 -10.05
N PRO A 258 -4.58 -14.91 -10.74
CA PRO A 258 -4.53 -13.47 -10.54
C PRO A 258 -4.98 -13.11 -9.12
N ASN A 259 -4.28 -12.17 -8.51
CA ASN A 259 -4.50 -11.77 -7.13
C ASN A 259 -4.41 -10.26 -7.06
N TYR A 260 -5.55 -9.59 -7.00
CA TYR A 260 -5.65 -8.13 -6.92
C TYR A 260 -6.25 -7.73 -5.57
N PRO A 261 -5.55 -6.94 -4.74
CA PRO A 261 -6.13 -6.45 -3.50
C PRO A 261 -7.35 -5.57 -3.78
N ARG A 262 -8.47 -5.89 -3.13
CA ARG A 262 -9.70 -5.11 -3.16
C ARG A 262 -10.15 -4.80 -1.75
N ALA A 263 -10.87 -3.70 -1.60
CA ALA A 263 -11.53 -3.43 -0.33
C ALA A 263 -12.74 -4.34 -0.16
N GLU A 264 -12.88 -4.95 1.01
CA GLU A 264 -13.99 -5.85 1.32
C GLU A 264 -14.62 -5.45 2.65
N ARG A 265 -15.95 -5.43 2.66
CA ARG A 265 -16.72 -4.99 3.83
C ARG A 265 -16.73 -6.11 4.87
N ILE A 266 -16.54 -5.75 6.14
CA ILE A 266 -16.74 -6.66 7.27
C ILE A 266 -18.22 -6.61 7.65
N ASP A 267 -18.90 -7.75 7.55
CA ASP A 267 -20.31 -7.89 7.89
C ASP A 267 -20.56 -7.50 9.35
N GLY A 268 -21.60 -6.69 9.59
CA GLY A 268 -21.96 -6.21 10.92
C GLY A 268 -21.08 -5.08 11.48
N ALA A 269 -20.00 -4.68 10.79
CA ALA A 269 -19.16 -3.57 11.23
C ALA A 269 -19.64 -2.22 10.68
N ALA A 270 -19.65 -1.19 11.53
CA ALA A 270 -20.01 0.17 11.14
C ALA A 270 -19.05 0.75 10.08
N ASP A 271 -19.59 1.56 9.16
CA ASP A 271 -18.78 2.26 8.16
C ASP A 271 -18.18 3.57 8.63
N ARG A 272 -17.15 3.45 9.47
CA ARG A 272 -16.44 4.63 9.95
C ARG A 272 -15.63 5.30 8.83
N LEU A 273 -15.21 4.59 7.77
CA LEU A 273 -14.55 5.28 6.64
C LEU A 273 -15.49 6.29 5.99
N ALA A 274 -16.76 5.93 5.81
CA ALA A 274 -17.75 6.86 5.26
C ALA A 274 -17.87 8.13 6.11
N ASP A 275 -17.94 7.99 7.45
CA ASP A 275 -17.97 9.15 8.35
C ASP A 275 -16.67 9.97 8.34
N ILE A 276 -15.53 9.29 8.24
CA ILE A 276 -14.20 9.92 8.17
C ILE A 276 -14.06 10.78 6.92
N VAL A 277 -14.58 10.34 5.78
CA VAL A 277 -14.40 11.04 4.50
C VAL A 277 -15.51 12.03 4.16
N ARG A 278 -16.55 12.15 5.01
CA ARG A 278 -17.60 13.16 4.82
C ARG A 278 -17.01 14.58 4.83
N PRO A 279 -17.52 15.48 3.96
CA PRO A 279 -17.21 16.91 4.03
C PRO A 279 -17.45 17.47 5.43
N ARG A 280 -16.63 18.45 5.81
CA ARG A 280 -16.67 19.14 7.10
C ARG A 280 -17.02 20.61 6.89
#